data_AF-A0A4Y2VHZ9-F1
#
_entry.id   AF-A0A4Y2VHZ9-F1
#
_cell.length_a   1.000
_cell.length_b   1.000
_cell.length_c   1.000
_cell.angle_alpha   90.00
_cell.angle_beta   90.00
_cell.angle_gamma   90.00
#
_symmetry.space_group_name_H-M   'P 1'
#
loop_
_entity.id
_entity.type
_entity.pdbx_description
1 polymer ?
#
loop_
_entity_poly.entity_id
_entity_poly.type
_entity_poly.pdbx_seq_one_letter_code
_entity_poly.pdbx_strand_id
1 'polypeptide(L)'
;MLLLRKTGVISFNDLNGTLCETFQEACKVLGLLDGDHHWHDTLLEAARMQMPSYLRILFSIICGFGEVENIPDLWTDHKQSLSEDFVHRYSKETGPFYALAELNELLKSYGLNLRKVNLPSVDLQRDLFRLSYYAVEEQSKANANIEKLNSEQRYAVYKVLHAIYEYQTDMPKCFFLDGPAGTGKTFVYSTLLHAVRGKGDQAIAVASTGIAATLLSGGRTAHSIFKIPLTLNATSTWNLKPNTSEAKILLDAKVIVWDEAPMTHVHAFLAVDRLLKDLTKCDEPFGGKIILLGGDFRKVLPVILRGFRSLTVSSCIKKQTLV
;
A
#
# COMPACT_ATOMS: atom_id res chain seq x y z
N MET A 1 49.12 -4.97 9.60
CA MET A 1 49.17 -4.80 8.13
C MET A 1 49.62 -3.40 7.68
N LEU A 2 49.44 -2.33 8.47
CA LEU A 2 49.86 -0.95 8.10
C LEU A 2 51.40 -0.78 7.97
N LEU A 3 52.18 -1.38 8.87
CA LEU A 3 53.65 -1.30 8.89
C LEU A 3 54.33 -2.04 7.71
N LEU A 4 53.59 -2.84 6.94
CA LEU A 4 54.13 -3.64 5.84
C LEU A 4 54.07 -2.91 4.49
N ARG A 5 53.33 -1.79 4.40
CA ARG A 5 53.12 -1.06 3.13
C ARG A 5 53.84 0.29 3.04
N LYS A 6 54.42 0.80 4.13
CA LYS A 6 55.15 2.08 4.12
C LYS A 6 56.34 2.05 5.08
N THR A 7 57.54 2.32 4.59
CA THR A 7 58.78 2.37 5.38
C THR A 7 58.82 3.66 6.22
N GLY A 8 59.08 3.53 7.53
CA GLY A 8 59.30 4.68 8.43
C GLY A 8 58.15 5.08 9.36
N VAL A 9 57.03 4.34 9.36
CA VAL A 9 55.90 4.60 10.28
C VAL A 9 56.21 3.99 11.65
N ILE A 10 56.28 4.81 12.69
CA ILE A 10 56.67 4.41 14.07
C ILE A 10 55.46 4.20 15.00
N SER A 11 54.28 4.75 14.66
CA SER A 11 53.03 4.49 15.38
C SER A 11 51.80 4.82 14.51
N PHE A 12 50.61 4.40 14.92
CA PHE A 12 49.35 4.75 14.25
C PHE A 12 49.00 6.25 14.33
N ASN A 13 49.66 7.00 15.23
CA ASN A 13 49.43 8.43 15.43
C ASN A 13 50.12 9.31 14.38
N ASP A 14 51.03 8.77 13.56
CA ASP A 14 51.78 9.58 12.60
C ASP A 14 51.71 9.00 11.19
N LEU A 15 50.59 9.30 10.53
CA LEU A 15 50.33 9.01 9.12
C LEU A 15 50.27 10.33 8.38
N ASN A 16 51.40 10.75 7.78
CA ASN A 16 51.51 11.99 7.00
C ASN A 16 51.01 13.25 7.77
N GLY A 17 51.32 13.38 9.06
CA GLY A 17 50.98 14.58 9.85
C GLY A 17 49.51 14.72 10.25
N THR A 18 48.69 13.67 10.08
CA THR A 18 47.31 13.64 10.58
C THR A 18 47.20 12.67 11.76
N LEU A 19 46.85 13.19 12.93
CA LEU A 19 46.65 12.37 14.14
C LEU A 19 45.31 11.63 14.01
N CYS A 20 45.35 10.31 13.84
CA CYS A 20 44.15 9.46 13.79
C CYS A 20 43.95 8.80 15.16
N GLU A 21 42.75 8.89 15.74
CA GLU A 21 42.50 8.38 17.09
C GLU A 21 42.30 6.86 17.11
N THR A 22 41.94 6.27 15.96
CA THR A 22 41.67 4.83 15.85
C THR A 22 42.33 4.17 14.65
N PHE A 23 42.59 2.87 14.77
CA PHE A 23 43.16 2.04 13.71
C PHE A 23 42.28 2.01 12.45
N GLN A 24 40.97 2.08 12.61
CA GLN A 24 40.01 2.10 11.51
C GLN A 24 40.08 3.41 10.72
N GLU A 25 40.17 4.54 11.42
CA GLU A 25 40.32 5.87 10.82
C GLU A 25 41.63 5.99 10.04
N ALA A 26 42.72 5.48 10.59
CA ALA A 26 44.00 5.35 9.90
C ALA A 26 43.90 4.52 8.60
N CYS A 27 43.11 3.44 8.61
CA CYS A 27 42.89 2.61 7.42
C CYS A 27 42.00 3.29 6.37
N LYS A 28 41.03 4.11 6.79
CA LYS A 28 40.21 4.96 5.89
C LYS A 28 41.04 6.06 5.23
N VAL A 29 41.89 6.77 5.99
CA VAL A 29 42.80 7.81 5.45
C VAL A 29 43.80 7.25 4.43
N LEU A 30 44.19 5.99 4.58
CA LEU A 30 45.11 5.30 3.67
C LEU A 30 44.42 4.65 2.46
N GLY A 31 43.11 4.80 2.30
CA GLY A 31 42.35 4.18 1.22
C GLY A 31 42.39 2.65 1.24
N LEU A 32 42.53 2.06 2.43
CA LEU A 32 42.57 0.60 2.64
C LEU A 32 41.19 0.02 2.98
N LEU A 33 40.22 0.87 3.25
CA LEU A 33 38.81 0.55 3.44
C LEU A 33 38.02 1.40 2.44
N ASP A 34 37.20 0.77 1.60
CA ASP A 34 36.25 1.48 0.74
C ASP A 34 35.16 2.08 1.64
N GLY A 35 35.17 3.40 1.79
CA GLY A 35 34.13 4.09 2.56
C GLY A 35 32.81 4.17 1.78
N ASP A 36 31.73 4.46 2.50
CA ASP A 36 30.38 4.64 1.92
C ASP A 36 30.26 5.85 0.98
N HIS A 37 31.32 6.65 0.80
CA HIS A 37 31.31 7.91 0.03
C HIS A 37 30.69 7.77 -1.37
N HIS A 38 31.00 6.68 -2.07
CA HIS A 38 30.45 6.41 -3.40
C HIS A 38 28.92 6.24 -3.40
N TRP A 39 28.33 5.73 -2.31
CA TRP A 39 26.88 5.66 -2.13
C TRP A 39 26.27 7.04 -1.87
N HIS A 40 26.96 7.89 -1.11
CA HIS A 40 26.53 9.29 -0.92
C HIS A 40 26.57 10.05 -2.24
N ASP A 41 27.65 9.95 -3.01
CA ASP A 41 27.76 10.58 -4.34
C ASP A 41 26.65 10.10 -5.28
N THR A 42 26.42 8.79 -5.33
CA THR A 42 25.37 8.18 -6.16
C THR A 42 23.98 8.74 -5.81
N LEU A 43 23.65 8.87 -4.52
CA LEU A 43 22.37 9.42 -4.08
C LEU A 43 22.26 10.93 -4.35
N LEU A 44 23.34 11.69 -4.18
CA LEU A 44 23.37 13.12 -4.48
C LEU A 44 23.19 13.40 -5.98
N GLU A 45 23.85 12.63 -6.83
CA GLU A 45 23.69 12.74 -8.28
C GLU A 45 22.26 12.39 -8.71
N ALA A 46 21.73 11.27 -8.20
CA ALA A 46 20.37 10.87 -8.49
C ALA A 46 19.35 11.91 -8.02
N ALA A 47 19.56 12.54 -6.84
CA ALA A 47 18.66 13.54 -6.29
C ALA A 47 18.51 14.79 -7.16
N ARG A 48 19.47 15.08 -8.04
CA ARG A 48 19.38 16.19 -9.00
C ARG A 48 18.50 15.88 -10.22
N MET A 49 18.26 14.60 -10.51
CA MET A 49 17.65 14.17 -11.77
C MET A 49 16.37 13.35 -11.60
N GLN A 50 16.14 12.78 -10.42
CA GLN A 50 15.08 11.81 -10.16
C GLN A 50 14.09 12.29 -9.11
N MET A 51 12.86 11.78 -9.20
CA MET A 51 11.85 12.04 -8.17
C MET A 51 12.17 11.28 -6.87
N PRO A 52 11.73 11.78 -5.70
CA PRO A 52 11.95 11.13 -4.40
C PRO A 52 11.53 9.66 -4.33
N SER A 53 10.49 9.26 -5.05
CA SER A 53 10.06 7.85 -5.15
C SER A 53 11.12 6.95 -5.79
N TYR A 54 11.78 7.40 -6.85
CA TYR A 54 12.89 6.68 -7.48
C TYR A 54 14.15 6.68 -6.61
N LEU A 55 14.40 7.77 -5.87
CA LEU A 55 15.48 7.80 -4.89
C LEU A 55 15.28 6.75 -3.80
N ARG A 56 14.04 6.54 -3.32
CA ARG A 56 13.74 5.48 -2.35
C ARG A 56 13.93 4.07 -2.91
N ILE A 57 13.62 3.85 -4.20
CA ILE A 57 13.95 2.59 -4.89
C ILE A 57 15.47 2.38 -4.92
N LEU A 58 16.23 3.38 -5.37
CA LEU A 58 17.69 3.33 -5.42
C LEU A 58 18.30 3.07 -4.04
N PHE A 59 17.84 3.78 -3.02
CA PHE A 59 18.25 3.57 -1.63
C PHE A 59 18.02 2.13 -1.17
N SER A 60 16.87 1.53 -1.52
CA SER A 60 16.58 0.13 -1.18
C SER A 60 17.50 -0.87 -1.89
N ILE A 61 17.92 -0.58 -3.13
CA ILE A 61 18.88 -1.39 -3.89
C ILE A 61 20.26 -1.31 -3.23
N ILE A 62 20.69 -0.09 -2.87
CA ILE A 62 21.96 0.15 -2.17
C ILE A 62 21.97 -0.61 -0.83
N CYS A 63 20.87 -0.59 -0.07
CA CYS A 63 20.76 -1.38 1.17
C CYS A 63 20.82 -2.90 0.93
N GLY A 64 20.28 -3.38 -0.20
CA GLY A 64 20.22 -4.80 -0.52
C GLY A 64 21.53 -5.38 -1.05
N PHE A 65 22.30 -4.59 -1.81
CA PHE A 65 23.47 -5.08 -2.55
C PHE A 65 24.75 -4.28 -2.33
N GLY A 66 24.67 -3.07 -1.77
CA GLY A 66 25.78 -2.12 -1.75
C GLY A 66 26.83 -2.30 -0.65
N GLU A 67 26.78 -3.38 0.14
CA GLU A 67 27.73 -3.61 1.25
C GLU A 67 28.00 -2.37 2.12
N VAL A 68 26.97 -1.54 2.34
CA VAL A 68 27.06 -0.26 3.05
C VAL A 68 27.47 -0.47 4.51
N GLU A 69 28.50 0.22 4.99
CA GLU A 69 28.97 0.13 6.37
C GLU A 69 27.94 0.74 7.35
N ASN A 70 27.36 1.89 7.01
CA ASN A 70 26.48 2.67 7.90
C ASN A 70 25.23 3.23 7.20
N ILE A 71 24.21 2.37 7.03
CA ILE A 71 22.90 2.75 6.48
C ILE A 71 22.21 3.88 7.28
N PRO A 72 22.26 3.93 8.62
CA PRO A 72 21.70 5.05 9.38
C PRO A 72 22.27 6.43 9.03
N ASP A 73 23.57 6.50 8.75
CA ASP A 73 24.24 7.73 8.35
C ASP A 73 23.80 8.14 6.93
N LEU A 74 23.82 7.19 5.99
CA LEU A 74 23.32 7.37 4.63
C LEU A 74 21.86 7.86 4.62
N TRP A 75 20.99 7.30 5.47
CA TRP A 75 19.62 7.80 5.63
C TRP A 75 19.60 9.22 6.18
N THR A 76 20.40 9.52 7.20
CA THR A 76 20.36 10.82 7.89
C THR A 76 20.70 11.97 6.95
N ASP A 77 21.67 11.77 6.07
CA ASP A 77 22.11 12.76 5.09
C ASP A 77 21.11 12.93 3.94
N HIS A 78 20.53 11.83 3.46
CA HIS A 78 19.68 11.85 2.26
C HIS A 78 18.18 11.90 2.56
N LYS A 79 17.75 11.83 3.83
CA LYS A 79 16.32 11.77 4.20
C LYS A 79 15.51 12.94 3.66
N GLN A 80 16.11 14.12 3.49
CA GLN A 80 15.38 15.28 2.97
C GLN A 80 14.98 15.06 1.51
N SER A 81 15.92 14.68 0.64
CA SER A 81 15.64 14.35 -0.76
C SER A 81 14.78 13.09 -0.89
N LEU A 82 15.02 12.08 -0.04
CA LEU A 82 14.24 10.85 0.00
C LEU A 82 12.80 11.05 0.50
N SER A 83 12.49 12.17 1.14
CA SER A 83 11.14 12.44 1.67
C SER A 83 10.51 13.72 1.14
N GLU A 84 11.13 14.40 0.18
CA GLU A 84 10.71 15.72 -0.29
C GLU A 84 9.24 15.73 -0.74
N ASP A 85 8.80 14.73 -1.50
CA ASP A 85 7.40 14.57 -1.93
C ASP A 85 6.43 14.42 -0.75
N PHE A 86 6.85 13.70 0.28
CA PHE A 86 6.08 13.54 1.52
C PHE A 86 6.15 14.77 2.42
N VAL A 87 7.27 15.49 2.46
CA VAL A 87 7.41 16.75 3.19
C VAL A 87 6.51 17.81 2.57
N HIS A 88 6.46 17.90 1.24
CA HIS A 88 5.54 18.77 0.53
C HIS A 88 4.08 18.39 0.74
N ARG A 89 3.77 17.10 0.84
CA ARG A 89 2.40 16.58 1.02
C ARG A 89 1.92 16.65 2.48
N TYR A 90 2.83 16.56 3.44
CA TYR A 90 2.51 16.47 4.87
C TYR A 90 3.20 17.60 5.65
N SER A 91 4.31 17.31 6.33
CA SER A 91 5.12 18.29 7.03
C SER A 91 6.57 17.85 7.09
N LYS A 92 7.48 18.76 7.42
CA LYS A 92 8.90 18.44 7.65
C LYS A 92 9.09 17.41 8.77
N GLU A 93 8.20 17.39 9.75
CA GLU A 93 8.24 16.47 10.88
C GLU A 93 7.76 15.07 10.48
N THR A 94 6.67 14.99 9.70
CA THR A 94 6.01 13.72 9.39
C THR A 94 6.52 13.07 8.09
N GLY A 95 6.98 13.86 7.12
CA GLY A 95 7.46 13.42 5.81
C GLY A 95 8.51 12.29 5.85
N PRO A 96 9.57 12.40 6.67
CA PRO A 96 10.58 11.35 6.80
C PRO A 96 10.03 10.01 7.28
N PHE A 97 8.98 10.02 8.13
CA PHE A 97 8.36 8.79 8.60
C PHE A 97 7.60 8.05 7.49
N TYR A 98 6.96 8.78 6.56
CA TYR A 98 6.33 8.17 5.38
C TYR A 98 7.34 7.58 4.42
N ALA A 99 8.46 8.28 4.20
CA ALA A 99 9.56 7.77 3.39
C ALA A 99 10.11 6.46 3.97
N LEU A 100 10.33 6.38 5.29
CA LEU A 100 10.73 5.15 5.97
C LEU A 100 9.68 4.03 5.83
N ALA A 101 8.40 4.37 5.92
CA ALA A 101 7.33 3.39 5.78
C ALA A 101 7.27 2.77 4.38
N GLU A 102 7.42 3.58 3.33
CA GLU A 102 7.53 3.09 1.94
C GLU A 102 8.82 2.28 1.72
N LEU A 103 9.95 2.77 2.24
CA LEU A 103 11.22 2.03 2.21
C LEU A 103 11.11 0.66 2.87
N ASN A 104 10.36 0.55 3.98
CA ASN A 104 10.16 -0.74 4.64
C ASN A 104 9.45 -1.77 3.74
N GLU A 105 8.54 -1.33 2.86
CA GLU A 105 7.91 -2.23 1.88
C GLU A 105 8.89 -2.61 0.76
N LEU A 106 9.68 -1.65 0.26
CA LEU A 106 10.70 -1.91 -0.76
C LEU A 106 11.78 -2.89 -0.27
N LEU A 107 12.28 -2.70 0.96
CA LEU A 107 13.31 -3.55 1.58
C LEU A 107 12.90 -5.02 1.73
N LYS A 108 11.60 -5.31 1.85
CA LYS A 108 11.11 -6.70 1.95
C LYS A 108 11.47 -7.53 0.72
N SER A 109 11.54 -6.92 -0.46
CA SER A 109 11.94 -7.59 -1.71
C SER A 109 13.37 -8.14 -1.65
N TYR A 110 14.21 -7.60 -0.76
CA TYR A 110 15.59 -8.03 -0.51
C TYR A 110 15.73 -8.84 0.79
N GLY A 111 14.61 -9.26 1.40
CA GLY A 111 14.62 -9.95 2.71
C GLY A 111 15.04 -9.07 3.88
N LEU A 112 15.09 -7.75 3.68
CA LEU A 112 15.43 -6.74 4.69
C LEU A 112 14.17 -6.09 5.29
N ASN A 113 14.36 -5.33 6.37
CA ASN A 113 13.36 -4.46 6.97
C ASN A 113 14.07 -3.34 7.74
N LEU A 114 13.36 -2.29 8.17
CA LEU A 114 13.97 -1.15 8.87
C LEU A 114 14.83 -1.56 10.07
N ARG A 115 14.40 -2.58 10.84
CA ARG A 115 15.17 -3.07 11.99
C ARG A 115 16.48 -3.73 11.57
N LYS A 116 16.47 -4.53 10.50
CA LYS A 116 17.68 -5.19 9.97
C LYS A 116 18.72 -4.20 9.43
N VAL A 117 18.26 -3.05 8.95
CA VAL A 117 19.14 -1.97 8.46
C VAL A 117 19.38 -0.86 9.51
N ASN A 118 19.03 -1.12 10.78
CA ASN A 118 19.20 -0.19 11.91
C ASN A 118 18.52 1.19 11.73
N LEU A 119 17.47 1.28 10.94
CA LEU A 119 16.68 2.50 10.77
C LEU A 119 15.52 2.57 11.78
N PRO A 120 15.02 3.78 12.10
CA PRO A 120 13.93 3.96 13.03
C PRO A 120 12.72 3.11 12.64
N SER A 121 12.29 2.25 13.55
CA SER A 121 11.06 1.48 13.40
C SER A 121 9.90 2.45 13.34
N VAL A 122 9.20 2.47 12.21
CA VAL A 122 8.01 3.29 12.08
C VAL A 122 6.78 2.39 12.14
N ASP A 123 5.97 2.55 13.18
CA ASP A 123 4.65 1.89 13.26
C ASP A 123 3.61 2.64 12.41
N LEU A 124 3.97 2.88 11.14
CA LEU A 124 3.19 3.66 10.20
C LEU A 124 2.28 2.78 9.32
N GLN A 125 2.21 1.46 9.54
CA GLN A 125 1.12 0.67 8.97
C GLN A 125 -0.25 1.23 9.39
N ARG A 126 -0.34 1.84 10.58
CA ARG A 126 -1.52 2.58 11.06
C ARG A 126 -1.88 3.79 10.20
N ASP A 127 -0.90 4.38 9.54
CA ASP A 127 -0.98 5.71 8.94
C ASP A 127 -0.88 5.67 7.42
N LEU A 128 -0.17 4.71 6.81
CA LEU A 128 -0.23 4.46 5.36
C LEU A 128 -1.66 4.18 4.86
N PHE A 129 -2.51 3.61 5.72
CA PHE A 129 -3.93 3.42 5.42
C PHE A 129 -4.81 4.64 5.73
N ARG A 130 -4.40 5.55 6.63
CA ARG A 130 -5.15 6.76 7.00
C ARG A 130 -4.67 8.03 6.29
N LEU A 131 -3.46 8.07 5.71
CA LEU A 131 -2.77 9.32 5.40
C LEU A 131 -2.33 9.50 3.94
N SER A 132 -2.66 8.65 2.97
CA SER A 132 -2.29 8.97 1.58
C SER A 132 -3.20 10.01 0.90
N TYR A 133 -4.22 10.51 1.59
CA TYR A 133 -5.29 11.30 0.97
C TYR A 133 -5.60 12.56 1.78
N TYR A 134 -5.18 13.71 1.25
CA TYR A 134 -5.58 14.98 1.83
C TYR A 134 -7.07 15.21 1.54
N ALA A 135 -7.90 15.29 2.59
CA ALA A 135 -9.36 15.39 2.45
C ALA A 135 -9.75 16.53 1.48
N VAL A 136 -9.06 17.68 1.52
CA VAL A 136 -9.33 18.80 0.61
C VAL A 136 -8.99 18.46 -0.85
N GLU A 137 -7.89 17.72 -1.10
CA GLU A 137 -7.49 17.32 -2.45
C GLU A 137 -8.45 16.26 -3.01
N GLU A 138 -8.81 15.26 -2.20
CA GLU A 138 -9.79 14.25 -2.57
C GLU A 138 -11.17 14.86 -2.80
N GLN A 139 -11.59 15.82 -1.98
CA GLN A 139 -12.83 16.54 -2.18
C GLN A 139 -12.81 17.35 -3.49
N SER A 140 -11.67 17.96 -3.83
CA SER A 140 -11.49 18.67 -5.10
C SER A 140 -11.58 17.73 -6.30
N LYS A 141 -10.93 16.55 -6.23
CA LYS A 141 -11.05 15.49 -7.24
C LYS A 141 -12.48 14.96 -7.35
N ALA A 142 -13.16 14.77 -6.23
CA ALA A 142 -14.55 14.34 -6.19
C ALA A 142 -15.46 15.33 -6.91
N ASN A 143 -15.34 16.62 -6.59
CA ASN A 143 -16.13 17.69 -7.22
C ASN A 143 -15.89 17.74 -8.74
N ALA A 144 -14.62 17.74 -9.16
CA ALA A 144 -14.25 17.75 -10.58
C ALA A 144 -14.74 16.52 -11.35
N ASN A 145 -14.81 15.36 -10.69
CA ASN A 145 -15.34 14.15 -11.31
C ASN A 145 -16.87 14.15 -11.36
N ILE A 146 -17.56 14.62 -10.31
CA ILE A 146 -19.03 14.69 -10.24
C ILE A 146 -19.61 15.52 -11.38
N GLU A 147 -18.94 16.61 -11.76
CA GLU A 147 -19.34 17.45 -12.90
C GLU A 147 -19.28 16.72 -14.25
N LYS A 148 -18.42 15.69 -14.36
CA LYS A 148 -18.19 14.92 -15.59
C LYS A 148 -19.03 13.64 -15.67
N LEU A 149 -19.76 13.27 -14.60
CA LEU A 149 -20.60 12.08 -14.60
C LEU A 149 -21.81 12.27 -15.52
N ASN A 150 -22.14 11.24 -16.29
CA ASN A 150 -23.44 11.18 -16.96
C ASN A 150 -24.57 10.86 -15.94
N SER A 151 -25.82 10.93 -16.38
CA SER A 151 -27.00 10.74 -15.51
C SER A 151 -26.98 9.42 -14.73
N GLU A 152 -26.65 8.31 -15.40
CA GLU A 152 -26.66 6.96 -14.82
C GLU A 152 -25.50 6.77 -13.82
N GLN A 153 -24.31 7.24 -14.17
CA GLN A 153 -23.14 7.22 -13.30
C GLN A 153 -23.39 8.08 -12.05
N ARG A 154 -23.99 9.26 -12.24
CA ARG A 154 -24.34 10.17 -11.15
C ARG A 154 -25.39 9.58 -10.21
N TYR A 155 -26.40 8.91 -10.77
CA TYR A 155 -27.38 8.15 -10.00
C TYR A 155 -26.70 7.06 -9.15
N ALA A 156 -25.79 6.28 -9.74
CA ALA A 156 -25.06 5.24 -9.02
C ALA A 156 -24.22 5.80 -7.86
N VAL A 157 -23.46 6.86 -8.10
CA VAL A 157 -22.65 7.52 -7.04
C VAL A 157 -23.53 8.02 -5.90
N TYR A 158 -24.61 8.75 -6.20
CA TYR A 158 -25.47 9.29 -5.16
C TYR A 158 -26.23 8.23 -4.38
N LYS A 159 -26.67 7.15 -5.04
CA LYS A 159 -27.35 6.04 -4.37
C LYS A 159 -26.45 5.41 -3.28
N VAL A 160 -25.17 5.22 -3.59
CA VAL A 160 -24.21 4.68 -2.62
C VAL A 160 -23.85 5.72 -1.55
N LEU A 161 -23.63 6.98 -1.91
CA LEU A 161 -23.36 8.04 -0.92
C LEU A 161 -24.52 8.25 0.05
N HIS A 162 -25.76 8.19 -0.43
CA HIS A 162 -26.95 8.27 0.41
C HIS A 162 -26.99 7.08 1.38
N ALA A 163 -26.69 5.86 0.93
CA ALA A 163 -26.58 4.71 1.83
C ALA A 163 -25.49 4.88 2.91
N ILE A 164 -24.39 5.58 2.59
CA ILE A 164 -23.29 5.85 3.53
C ILE A 164 -23.66 6.88 4.60
N TYR A 165 -24.30 7.98 4.21
CA TYR A 165 -24.46 9.15 5.10
C TYR A 165 -25.89 9.35 5.62
N GLU A 166 -26.90 8.89 4.90
CA GLU A 166 -28.30 9.02 5.29
C GLU A 166 -28.78 7.67 5.84
N TYR A 167 -28.38 7.43 7.10
CA TYR A 167 -28.61 6.15 7.77
C TYR A 167 -30.11 5.90 7.99
N GLN A 168 -30.67 4.99 7.19
CA GLN A 168 -32.01 4.44 7.39
C GLN A 168 -31.89 2.93 7.55
N THR A 169 -32.65 2.38 8.49
CA THR A 169 -32.55 0.96 8.91
C THR A 169 -32.81 -0.03 7.77
N ASP A 170 -33.48 0.39 6.70
CA ASP A 170 -33.92 -0.46 5.59
C ASP A 170 -33.19 -0.18 4.26
N MET A 171 -32.08 0.57 4.29
CA MET A 171 -31.33 0.87 3.07
C MET A 171 -30.45 -0.31 2.65
N PRO A 172 -30.37 -0.64 1.35
CA PRO A 172 -29.49 -1.68 0.86
C PRO A 172 -28.03 -1.33 1.15
N LYS A 173 -27.27 -2.29 1.67
CA LYS A 173 -25.85 -2.12 2.03
C LYS A 173 -24.90 -2.75 1.00
N CYS A 174 -25.40 -3.64 0.15
CA CYS A 174 -24.64 -4.24 -0.94
C CYS A 174 -25.18 -3.76 -2.28
N PHE A 175 -24.29 -3.25 -3.13
CA PHE A 175 -24.61 -2.76 -4.47
C PHE A 175 -23.76 -3.48 -5.51
N PHE A 176 -24.30 -3.68 -6.70
CA PHE A 176 -23.55 -4.18 -7.85
C PHE A 176 -23.64 -3.17 -9.00
N LEU A 177 -22.50 -2.63 -9.44
CA LEU A 177 -22.41 -1.79 -10.63
C LEU A 177 -22.07 -2.64 -11.85
N ASP A 178 -23.10 -3.03 -12.59
CA ASP A 178 -22.95 -3.71 -13.89
C ASP A 178 -22.77 -2.71 -15.02
N GLY A 179 -21.91 -3.05 -15.97
CA GLY A 179 -21.70 -2.28 -17.18
C GLY A 179 -20.69 -2.95 -18.10
N PRO A 180 -20.84 -2.84 -19.44
CA PRO A 180 -19.85 -3.32 -20.38
C PRO A 180 -18.45 -2.73 -20.15
N ALA A 181 -17.43 -3.31 -20.77
CA ALA A 181 -16.14 -2.64 -20.91
C ALA A 181 -16.29 -1.24 -21.54
N GLY A 182 -15.55 -0.26 -21.04
CA GLY A 182 -15.56 1.11 -21.57
C GLY A 182 -16.65 2.04 -21.05
N THR A 183 -17.59 1.57 -20.22
CA THR A 183 -18.69 2.44 -19.70
C THR A 183 -18.32 3.36 -18.53
N GLY A 184 -17.03 3.43 -18.17
CA GLY A 184 -16.56 4.30 -17.09
C GLY A 184 -16.84 3.79 -15.67
N LYS A 185 -17.01 2.48 -15.45
CA LYS A 185 -17.17 1.90 -14.10
C LYS A 185 -16.06 2.32 -13.13
N THR A 186 -14.81 2.25 -13.58
CA THR A 186 -13.65 2.71 -12.80
C THR A 186 -13.76 4.20 -12.45
N PHE A 187 -14.32 5.03 -13.33
CA PHE A 187 -14.55 6.44 -13.05
C PHE A 187 -15.60 6.64 -11.95
N VAL A 188 -16.66 5.82 -11.93
CA VAL A 188 -17.64 5.79 -10.83
C VAL A 188 -16.99 5.39 -9.50
N TYR A 189 -16.19 4.31 -9.50
CA TYR A 189 -15.45 3.85 -8.31
C TYR A 189 -14.52 4.94 -7.77
N SER A 190 -13.69 5.54 -8.63
CA SER A 190 -12.77 6.60 -8.24
C SER A 190 -13.50 7.82 -7.69
N THR A 191 -14.62 8.22 -8.30
CA THR A 191 -15.42 9.35 -7.82
C THR A 191 -16.00 9.09 -6.43
N LEU A 192 -16.51 7.89 -6.19
CA LEU A 192 -17.03 7.49 -4.88
C LEU A 192 -15.91 7.46 -3.82
N LEU A 193 -14.76 6.88 -4.14
CA LEU A 193 -13.60 6.81 -3.24
C LEU A 193 -13.14 8.21 -2.85
N HIS A 194 -12.98 9.12 -3.82
CA HIS A 194 -12.63 10.52 -3.59
C HIS A 194 -13.67 11.24 -2.75
N ALA A 195 -14.96 11.02 -3.00
CA ALA A 195 -16.04 11.69 -2.26
C ALA A 195 -16.08 11.26 -0.78
N VAL A 196 -15.81 9.99 -0.48
CA VAL A 196 -15.78 9.50 0.91
C VAL A 196 -14.51 9.97 1.62
N ARG A 197 -13.35 9.84 0.98
CA ARG A 197 -12.07 10.31 1.54
C ARG A 197 -12.03 11.82 1.69
N GLY A 198 -12.72 12.55 0.81
CA GLY A 198 -12.86 14.00 0.87
C GLY A 198 -13.59 14.51 2.11
N LYS A 199 -14.45 13.67 2.71
CA LYS A 199 -15.08 13.95 4.01
C LYS A 199 -14.23 13.51 5.22
N GLY A 200 -13.02 12.98 4.98
CA GLY A 200 -12.14 12.46 6.01
C GLY A 200 -12.46 11.03 6.46
N ASP A 201 -13.38 10.35 5.77
CA ASP A 201 -13.78 8.98 6.07
C ASP A 201 -12.93 7.94 5.33
N GLN A 202 -12.83 6.74 5.90
CA GLN A 202 -12.06 5.65 5.31
C GLN A 202 -12.84 4.94 4.19
N ALA A 203 -12.24 4.89 2.99
CA ALA A 203 -12.77 4.16 1.84
C ALA A 203 -11.72 3.18 1.28
N ILE A 204 -12.08 1.89 1.22
CA ILE A 204 -11.19 0.82 0.78
C ILE A 204 -11.49 0.46 -0.67
N ALA A 205 -10.44 0.40 -1.48
CA ALA A 205 -10.50 -0.07 -2.87
C ALA A 205 -9.80 -1.42 -2.99
N VAL A 206 -10.54 -2.43 -3.44
CA VAL A 206 -10.00 -3.76 -3.73
C VAL A 206 -10.33 -4.18 -5.15
N ALA A 207 -9.50 -5.05 -5.72
CA ALA A 207 -9.81 -5.69 -6.98
C ALA A 207 -9.41 -7.18 -6.98
N SER A 208 -10.02 -7.97 -7.86
CA SER A 208 -9.71 -9.40 -8.00
C SER A 208 -8.30 -9.64 -8.55
N THR A 209 -7.79 -8.75 -9.41
CA THR A 209 -6.47 -8.86 -10.05
C THR A 209 -5.55 -7.69 -9.66
N GLY A 210 -4.23 -7.90 -9.71
CA GLY A 210 -3.25 -6.85 -9.43
C GLY A 210 -3.36 -5.66 -10.38
N ILE A 211 -3.55 -5.92 -11.69
CA ILE A 211 -3.67 -4.88 -12.71
C ILE A 211 -4.91 -4.01 -12.45
N ALA A 212 -6.07 -4.61 -12.17
CA ALA A 212 -7.27 -3.85 -11.84
C ALA A 212 -7.10 -3.03 -10.55
N ALA A 213 -6.38 -3.55 -9.56
CA ALA A 213 -6.09 -2.83 -8.32
C ALA A 213 -5.29 -1.54 -8.57
N THR A 214 -4.34 -1.55 -9.50
CA THR A 214 -3.53 -0.35 -9.83
C THR A 214 -4.33 0.80 -10.45
N LEU A 215 -5.50 0.51 -11.02
CA LEU A 215 -6.37 1.52 -11.63
C LEU A 215 -7.21 2.28 -10.60
N LEU A 216 -7.31 1.74 -9.38
CA LEU A 216 -8.03 2.38 -8.28
C LEU A 216 -7.04 3.11 -7.39
N SER A 217 -7.40 4.33 -6.98
CA SER A 217 -6.59 5.11 -6.06
C SER A 217 -6.43 4.36 -4.73
N GLY A 218 -5.20 3.92 -4.43
CA GLY A 218 -4.89 3.14 -3.24
C GLY A 218 -5.41 1.71 -3.30
N GLY A 219 -5.72 1.23 -4.49
CA GLY A 219 -6.25 -0.10 -4.73
C GLY A 219 -5.22 -1.18 -4.44
N ARG A 220 -5.68 -2.27 -3.84
CA ARG A 220 -4.89 -3.49 -3.62
C ARG A 220 -5.71 -4.71 -4.04
N THR A 221 -5.05 -5.85 -4.21
CA THR A 221 -5.80 -7.07 -4.49
C THR A 221 -6.64 -7.46 -3.27
N ALA A 222 -7.83 -8.02 -3.50
CA ALA A 222 -8.67 -8.56 -2.43
C ALA A 222 -7.90 -9.58 -1.58
N HIS A 223 -7.08 -10.42 -2.23
CA HIS A 223 -6.16 -11.35 -1.58
C HIS A 223 -5.18 -10.64 -0.64
N SER A 224 -4.64 -9.49 -1.01
CA SER A 224 -3.69 -8.74 -0.15
C SER A 224 -4.38 -8.06 1.04
N ILE A 225 -5.58 -7.52 0.85
CA ILE A 225 -6.31 -6.78 1.89
C ILE A 225 -6.92 -7.73 2.91
N PHE A 226 -7.63 -8.75 2.43
CA PHE A 226 -8.32 -9.72 3.29
C PHE A 226 -7.44 -10.94 3.65
N LYS A 227 -6.17 -10.97 3.18
CA LYS A 227 -5.23 -12.09 3.35
C LYS A 227 -5.88 -13.44 3.03
N ILE A 228 -6.57 -13.50 1.90
CA ILE A 228 -7.35 -14.67 1.47
C ILE A 228 -6.39 -15.86 1.24
N PRO A 229 -6.60 -17.02 1.91
CA PRO A 229 -5.79 -18.21 1.68
C PRO A 229 -5.88 -18.70 0.24
N LEU A 230 -4.79 -19.25 -0.30
CA LEU A 230 -4.76 -19.80 -1.67
C LEU A 230 -5.67 -21.02 -1.85
N THR A 231 -5.96 -21.75 -0.77
CA THR A 231 -6.89 -22.88 -0.74
C THR A 231 -8.19 -22.46 -0.06
N LEU A 232 -9.24 -22.22 -0.87
CA LEU A 232 -10.56 -21.79 -0.40
C LEU A 232 -11.54 -22.97 -0.33
N ASN A 233 -12.07 -23.24 0.86
CA ASN A 233 -13.14 -24.22 1.07
C ASN A 233 -14.37 -23.53 1.70
N ALA A 234 -15.53 -24.20 1.66
CA ALA A 234 -16.79 -23.65 2.18
C ALA A 234 -16.74 -23.27 3.68
N THR A 235 -15.83 -23.85 4.46
CA THR A 235 -15.63 -23.59 5.90
C THR A 235 -14.44 -22.68 6.19
N SER A 236 -13.75 -22.14 5.18
CA SER A 236 -12.62 -21.25 5.39
C SER A 236 -13.07 -20.05 6.24
N THR A 237 -12.48 -19.95 7.43
CA THR A 237 -12.59 -18.81 8.35
C THR A 237 -11.23 -18.12 8.41
N TRP A 238 -11.22 -16.82 8.68
CA TRP A 238 -9.99 -16.04 8.72
C TRP A 238 -9.60 -15.69 10.15
N ASN A 239 -8.34 -15.96 10.51
CA ASN A 239 -7.78 -15.72 11.85
C ASN A 239 -7.18 -14.33 11.98
N LEU A 240 -7.87 -13.28 11.53
CA LEU A 240 -7.43 -11.93 11.88
C LEU A 240 -7.84 -11.62 13.31
N LYS A 241 -6.84 -11.35 14.14
CA LYS A 241 -7.09 -10.92 15.51
C LYS A 241 -7.72 -9.51 15.46
N PRO A 242 -8.82 -9.26 16.19
CA PRO A 242 -9.49 -7.95 16.21
C PRO A 242 -8.57 -6.77 16.58
N ASN A 243 -7.50 -7.03 17.33
CA ASN A 243 -6.56 -6.02 17.81
C ASN A 243 -5.44 -5.66 16.81
N THR A 244 -5.55 -6.09 15.55
CA THR A 244 -4.58 -5.76 14.50
C THR A 244 -4.90 -4.41 13.84
N SER A 245 -3.89 -3.75 13.29
CA SER A 245 -4.09 -2.50 12.53
C SER A 245 -4.97 -2.74 11.31
N GLU A 246 -4.81 -3.88 10.63
CA GLU A 246 -5.64 -4.29 9.49
C GLU A 246 -7.12 -4.45 9.87
N ALA A 247 -7.41 -5.01 11.05
CA ALA A 247 -8.78 -5.16 11.54
C ALA A 247 -9.42 -3.79 11.73
N LYS A 248 -8.67 -2.87 12.34
CA LYS A 248 -9.13 -1.50 12.59
C LYS A 248 -9.46 -0.76 11.29
N ILE A 249 -8.66 -0.94 10.25
CA ILE A 249 -8.93 -0.30 8.94
C ILE A 249 -10.25 -0.81 8.34
N LEU A 250 -10.50 -2.13 8.42
CA LEU A 250 -11.76 -2.72 7.96
C LEU A 250 -12.95 -2.25 8.81
N LEU A 251 -12.73 -2.06 10.12
CA LEU A 251 -13.74 -1.53 11.04
C LEU A 251 -14.03 -0.04 10.81
N ASP A 252 -13.03 0.77 10.50
CA ASP A 252 -13.19 2.21 10.28
C ASP A 252 -13.75 2.52 8.87
N ALA A 253 -13.64 1.58 7.92
CA ALA A 253 -14.14 1.74 6.56
C ALA A 253 -15.65 1.99 6.49
N LYS A 254 -16.04 3.07 5.81
CA LYS A 254 -17.43 3.40 5.47
C LYS A 254 -17.92 2.67 4.22
N VAL A 255 -17.01 2.43 3.27
CA VAL A 255 -17.31 1.70 2.04
C VAL A 255 -16.13 0.86 1.60
N ILE A 256 -16.43 -0.32 1.06
CA ILE A 256 -15.47 -1.20 0.38
C ILE A 256 -15.91 -1.35 -1.07
N VAL A 257 -15.09 -0.85 -2.00
CA VAL A 257 -15.31 -0.99 -3.43
C VAL A 257 -14.50 -2.17 -3.95
N TRP A 258 -15.14 -3.12 -4.62
CA TRP A 258 -14.51 -4.33 -5.15
C TRP A 258 -14.68 -4.42 -6.67
N ASP A 259 -13.60 -4.15 -7.40
CA ASP A 259 -13.58 -4.23 -8.87
C ASP A 259 -13.21 -5.63 -9.40
N GLU A 260 -13.73 -5.96 -10.58
CA GLU A 260 -13.70 -7.27 -11.22
C GLU A 260 -14.21 -8.39 -10.30
N ALA A 261 -15.24 -8.10 -9.48
CA ALA A 261 -15.89 -9.03 -8.57
C ALA A 261 -16.35 -10.34 -9.24
N PRO A 262 -16.86 -10.35 -10.50
CA PRO A 262 -17.23 -11.59 -11.20
C PRO A 262 -16.07 -12.59 -11.39
N MET A 263 -14.82 -12.13 -11.36
CA MET A 263 -13.64 -13.01 -11.46
C MET A 263 -13.31 -13.71 -10.13
N THR A 264 -13.86 -13.24 -9.01
CA THR A 264 -13.59 -13.80 -7.69
C THR A 264 -14.48 -15.01 -7.42
N HIS A 265 -13.89 -16.06 -6.86
CA HIS A 265 -14.61 -17.25 -6.45
C HIS A 265 -15.58 -16.95 -5.30
N VAL A 266 -16.80 -17.50 -5.34
CA VAL A 266 -17.84 -17.31 -4.31
C VAL A 266 -17.35 -17.51 -2.86
N HIS A 267 -16.49 -18.49 -2.62
CA HIS A 267 -15.93 -18.75 -1.29
C HIS A 267 -15.11 -17.59 -0.72
N ALA A 268 -14.51 -16.75 -1.56
CA ALA A 268 -13.83 -15.55 -1.08
C ALA A 268 -14.85 -14.53 -0.53
N PHE A 269 -16.00 -14.35 -1.19
CA PHE A 269 -17.06 -13.46 -0.68
C PHE A 269 -17.66 -14.00 0.62
N LEU A 270 -17.90 -15.31 0.72
CA LEU A 270 -18.38 -15.94 1.96
C LEU A 270 -17.37 -15.83 3.11
N ALA A 271 -16.08 -15.97 2.82
CA ALA A 271 -15.03 -15.80 3.82
C ALA A 271 -14.93 -14.34 4.31
N VAL A 272 -15.04 -13.38 3.39
CA VAL A 272 -15.05 -11.94 3.73
C VAL A 272 -16.32 -11.56 4.49
N ASP A 273 -17.48 -12.12 4.14
CA ASP A 273 -18.73 -11.93 4.89
C ASP A 273 -18.58 -12.37 6.35
N ARG A 274 -18.15 -13.61 6.59
CA ARG A 274 -17.91 -14.13 7.96
C ARG A 274 -16.92 -13.29 8.73
N LEU A 275 -15.81 -12.93 8.09
CA LEU A 275 -14.82 -12.05 8.67
C LEU A 275 -15.44 -10.73 9.15
N LEU A 276 -16.14 -10.04 8.26
CA LEU A 276 -16.67 -8.72 8.59
C LEU A 276 -17.71 -8.82 9.69
N LYS A 277 -18.55 -9.86 9.70
CA LYS A 277 -19.48 -10.17 10.81
C LYS A 277 -18.74 -10.41 12.12
N ASP A 278 -17.66 -11.20 12.09
CA ASP A 278 -16.83 -11.48 13.26
C ASP A 278 -16.14 -10.23 13.82
N LEU A 279 -15.70 -9.32 12.94
CA LEU A 279 -15.07 -8.05 13.32
C LEU A 279 -16.08 -7.04 13.86
N THR A 280 -17.18 -6.81 13.15
CA THR A 280 -18.19 -5.79 13.52
C THR A 280 -19.16 -6.26 14.58
N LYS A 281 -19.20 -7.57 14.88
CA LYS A 281 -20.19 -8.20 15.76
C LYS A 281 -21.63 -7.94 15.31
N CYS A 282 -21.85 -7.98 14.00
CA CYS A 282 -23.13 -7.76 13.36
C CYS A 282 -23.41 -8.91 12.38
N ASP A 283 -24.58 -9.55 12.48
CA ASP A 283 -24.96 -10.70 11.65
C ASP A 283 -25.52 -10.32 10.26
N GLU A 284 -25.63 -9.03 9.97
CA GLU A 284 -26.02 -8.55 8.65
C GLU A 284 -24.97 -8.90 7.58
N PRO A 285 -25.35 -9.00 6.29
CA PRO A 285 -24.40 -9.22 5.20
C PRO A 285 -23.20 -8.26 5.28
N PHE A 286 -22.00 -8.83 5.13
CA PHE A 286 -20.71 -8.15 5.26
C PHE A 286 -20.55 -7.37 6.57
N GLY A 287 -21.15 -7.87 7.65
CA GLY A 287 -21.08 -7.22 8.97
C GLY A 287 -21.72 -5.84 9.00
N GLY A 288 -22.70 -5.58 8.12
CA GLY A 288 -23.37 -4.29 7.99
C GLY A 288 -22.54 -3.22 7.26
N LYS A 289 -21.41 -3.61 6.64
CA LYS A 289 -20.58 -2.70 5.83
C LYS A 289 -21.21 -2.42 4.48
N ILE A 290 -20.97 -1.23 3.95
CA ILE A 290 -21.41 -0.88 2.60
C ILE A 290 -20.40 -1.42 1.61
N ILE A 291 -20.88 -2.30 0.73
CA ILE A 291 -20.07 -2.95 -0.29
C ILE A 291 -20.57 -2.51 -1.66
N LEU A 292 -19.66 -2.00 -2.49
CA LEU A 292 -19.91 -1.76 -3.92
C LEU A 292 -19.11 -2.76 -4.73
N LEU A 293 -19.79 -3.78 -5.24
CA LEU A 293 -19.23 -4.73 -6.17
C LEU A 293 -19.28 -4.18 -7.59
N GLY A 294 -18.26 -4.48 -8.36
CA GLY A 294 -18.06 -3.95 -9.68
C GLY A 294 -17.52 -4.99 -10.64
N GLY A 295 -17.95 -4.92 -11.89
CA GLY A 295 -17.36 -5.75 -12.94
C GLY A 295 -18.26 -5.90 -14.13
N ASP A 296 -17.91 -6.85 -14.99
CA ASP A 296 -18.70 -7.18 -16.16
C ASP A 296 -18.85 -8.71 -16.21
N PHE A 297 -20.08 -9.20 -15.99
CA PHE A 297 -20.38 -10.63 -16.05
C PHE A 297 -20.19 -11.24 -17.45
N ARG A 298 -20.02 -10.40 -18.48
CA ARG A 298 -19.68 -10.85 -19.85
C ARG A 298 -18.18 -11.07 -20.03
N LYS A 299 -17.35 -10.63 -19.08
CA LYS A 299 -15.91 -10.93 -19.04
C LYS A 299 -15.63 -12.29 -18.40
N VAL A 300 -14.34 -12.57 -18.17
CA VAL A 300 -13.82 -13.84 -17.67
C VAL A 300 -14.47 -14.22 -16.33
N LEU A 301 -14.99 -15.45 -16.24
CA LEU A 301 -15.54 -16.05 -15.01
C LEU A 301 -14.40 -16.51 -14.06
N PRO A 302 -14.69 -16.89 -12.80
CA PRO A 302 -13.65 -17.34 -11.88
C PRO A 302 -12.87 -18.52 -12.44
N VAL A 303 -11.54 -18.44 -12.38
CA VAL A 303 -10.65 -19.50 -12.87
C VAL A 303 -10.64 -20.65 -11.86
N ILE A 304 -11.14 -21.81 -12.25
CA ILE A 304 -11.06 -23.05 -11.47
C ILE A 304 -10.09 -23.98 -12.19
N LEU A 305 -8.92 -24.21 -11.58
CA LEU A 305 -7.93 -25.15 -12.10
C LEU A 305 -8.56 -26.53 -12.27
N ARG A 306 -8.62 -27.02 -13.52
CA ARG A 306 -9.19 -28.34 -13.89
C ARG A 306 -10.68 -28.51 -13.59
N GLY A 307 -11.45 -27.43 -13.46
CA GLY A 307 -12.89 -27.47 -13.19
C GLY A 307 -13.75 -27.63 -14.45
N PHE A 308 -14.87 -28.35 -14.33
CA PHE A 308 -15.92 -28.40 -15.36
C PHE A 308 -16.71 -27.09 -15.42
N ARG A 309 -17.33 -26.79 -16.57
CA ARG A 309 -18.15 -25.58 -16.78
C ARG A 309 -19.23 -25.37 -15.71
N SER A 310 -19.83 -26.44 -15.21
CA SER A 310 -20.83 -26.40 -14.12
C SER A 310 -20.25 -25.84 -12.82
N LEU A 311 -19.02 -26.21 -12.47
CA LEU A 311 -18.29 -25.71 -11.30
C LEU A 311 -17.97 -24.23 -11.45
N THR A 312 -17.54 -23.78 -12.63
CA THR A 312 -17.31 -22.35 -12.90
C THR A 312 -18.58 -21.52 -12.69
N VAL A 313 -19.73 -22.02 -13.17
CA VAL A 313 -21.03 -21.34 -13.01
C VAL A 313 -21.52 -21.35 -11.55
N SER A 314 -21.33 -22.45 -10.80
CA SER A 314 -21.69 -22.49 -9.37
C SER A 314 -20.81 -21.60 -8.49
N SER A 315 -19.63 -21.23 -9.01
CA SER A 315 -18.67 -20.37 -8.32
C SER A 315 -18.90 -18.88 -8.56
N CYS A 316 -19.84 -18.54 -9.44
CA CYS A 316 -20.21 -17.17 -9.76
C CYS A 316 -21.15 -16.58 -8.69
N ILE A 317 -20.99 -15.28 -8.42
CA ILE A 317 -21.75 -14.58 -7.37
C ILE A 317 -23.26 -14.44 -7.69
N LYS A 318 -23.66 -14.54 -8.96
CA LYS A 318 -25.03 -14.28 -9.45
C LYS A 318 -26.12 -15.23 -8.89
N LYS A 319 -25.76 -16.28 -8.15
CA LYS A 319 -26.69 -17.28 -7.60
C LYS A 319 -26.75 -17.31 -6.06
N GLN A 320 -26.11 -16.35 -5.37
CA GLN A 320 -25.97 -16.37 -3.92
C GLN A 320 -26.84 -15.30 -3.26
N THR A 321 -27.41 -15.62 -2.10
CA THR A 321 -28.27 -14.74 -1.31
C THR A 321 -27.52 -13.53 -0.69
N LEU A 322 -26.20 -13.45 -0.86
CA LEU A 322 -25.35 -12.38 -0.34
C LEU A 322 -25.36 -11.10 -1.19
N VAL A 323 -25.77 -11.18 -2.46
CA VAL A 323 -25.75 -10.07 -3.44
C VAL A 323 -27.01 -10.08 -4.27
#